data_AF-A0A3B0SMH0-F1
#
_entry.id   AF-A0A3B0SMH0-F1
#
_cell.length_a   1.000
_cell.length_b   1.000
_cell.length_c   1.000
_cell.angle_alpha   90.00
_cell.angle_beta   90.00
_cell.angle_gamma   90.00
#
_symmetry.space_group_name_H-M   'P 1'
#
loop_
_entity.id
_entity.type
_entity.pdbx_description
1 polymer ?
#
loop_
_entity_poly.entity_id
_entity_poly.type
_entity_poly.pdbx_seq_one_letter_code
_entity_poly.pdbx_strand_id
1 'polypeptide(L)'
;AVPYAVGDRWDLIAERFHIRHHERNGFSRPSDAIEVVTVRCETVGRPAMTWDDIPAAAPSGEPVRGSRKVLAASGETSARVYRRSALVPGTVVTGAAIIEEEEATTYVDTDDRLEVLDDGSLELTW
;
A
#
# COMPACT_ATOMS: atom_id res chain seq x y z
N ALA A 1 -10.07 -18.91 12.80
CA ALA A 1 -11.55 -18.93 12.94
C ALA A 1 -12.10 -20.29 12.52
N VAL A 2 -13.30 -20.67 12.94
CA VAL A 2 -14.01 -21.86 12.46
C VAL A 2 -15.02 -21.39 11.41
N PRO A 3 -14.90 -21.77 10.13
CA PRO A 3 -15.80 -21.29 9.09
C PRO A 3 -17.17 -21.94 9.22
N TYR A 4 -18.21 -21.14 8.97
CA TYR A 4 -19.60 -21.56 8.86
C TYR A 4 -20.14 -21.17 7.49
N ALA A 5 -20.78 -22.12 6.81
CA ALA A 5 -21.58 -21.91 5.62
C ALA A 5 -23.05 -22.15 5.96
N VAL A 6 -23.96 -21.43 5.27
CA VAL A 6 -25.39 -21.60 5.46
C VAL A 6 -25.78 -23.06 5.20
N GLY A 7 -26.37 -23.70 6.22
CA GLY A 7 -26.77 -25.10 6.16
C GLY A 7 -25.75 -26.09 6.74
N ASP A 8 -24.57 -25.65 7.18
CA ASP A 8 -23.65 -26.51 7.92
C ASP A 8 -24.32 -27.07 9.18
N ARG A 9 -24.13 -28.37 9.42
CA ARG A 9 -24.59 -29.06 10.63
C ARG A 9 -23.67 -28.75 11.81
N TRP A 10 -24.20 -28.82 13.02
CA TRP A 10 -23.45 -28.56 14.25
C TRP A 10 -22.28 -29.52 14.49
N ASP A 11 -22.42 -30.79 14.12
CA ASP A 11 -21.35 -31.79 14.25
C ASP A 11 -20.16 -31.47 13.34
N LEU A 12 -20.43 -30.99 12.12
CA LEU A 12 -19.41 -30.54 11.18
C LEU A 12 -18.67 -29.30 11.67
N ILE A 13 -19.38 -28.35 12.28
CA ILE A 13 -18.78 -27.15 12.88
C ILE A 13 -17.90 -27.56 14.09
N ALA A 14 -18.36 -28.51 14.91
CA ALA A 14 -17.62 -29.04 16.05
C ALA A 14 -16.33 -29.75 15.62
N GLU A 15 -16.38 -30.59 14.58
CA GLU A 15 -15.21 -31.23 14.00
C GLU A 15 -14.17 -30.19 13.54
N ARG A 16 -14.61 -29.17 12.78
CA ARG A 16 -13.74 -28.07 12.34
C ARG A 16 -13.14 -27.30 13.51
N PHE A 17 -13.90 -27.10 14.59
CA PHE A 17 -13.38 -26.51 15.83
C PHE A 17 -12.27 -27.35 16.44
N HIS A 18 -12.46 -28.66 16.59
CA HIS A 18 -11.45 -29.53 17.20
C HIS A 18 -10.17 -29.63 16.37
N ILE A 19 -10.27 -29.69 15.04
CA ILE A 19 -9.12 -29.64 14.14
C ILE A 19 -8.33 -28.34 14.38
N ARG A 20 -9.01 -27.19 14.32
CA ARG A 20 -8.37 -25.87 14.50
C ARG A 20 -7.81 -25.68 15.91
N HIS A 21 -8.49 -26.22 16.93
CA HIS A 21 -8.02 -26.15 18.31
C HIS A 21 -6.74 -26.99 18.49
N HIS A 22 -6.66 -28.17 17.86
CA HIS A 22 -5.46 -29.01 17.85
C HIS A 22 -4.31 -28.33 17.10
N GLU A 23 -4.55 -27.81 15.89
CA GLU A 23 -3.55 -27.08 15.11
C GLU A 23 -2.95 -25.90 15.91
N ARG A 24 -3.78 -25.18 16.67
CA ARG A 24 -3.34 -23.99 17.41
C ARG A 24 -2.72 -24.29 18.78
N ASN A 25 -3.23 -25.29 19.50
CA ASN A 25 -2.89 -25.53 20.91
C ASN A 25 -2.21 -26.89 21.16
N GLY A 26 -2.06 -27.73 20.13
CA GLY A 26 -1.45 -29.06 20.24
C GLY A 26 -2.36 -30.14 20.85
N PHE A 27 -3.63 -29.85 21.10
CA PHE A 27 -4.61 -30.82 21.60
C PHE A 27 -6.05 -30.44 21.22
N SER A 28 -6.97 -31.40 21.30
CA SER A 28 -8.42 -31.17 21.26
C SER A 28 -9.11 -32.00 22.35
N ARG A 29 -10.34 -31.63 22.72
CA ARG A 29 -11.16 -32.34 23.70
C ARG A 29 -12.56 -32.63 23.13
N PRO A 30 -12.71 -33.68 22.31
CA PRO A 30 -13.96 -33.95 21.61
C PRO A 30 -15.13 -34.36 22.51
N SER A 31 -14.86 -34.76 23.75
CA SER A 31 -15.87 -35.05 24.77
C SER A 31 -16.42 -33.81 25.49
N ASP A 32 -15.69 -32.70 25.44
CA ASP A 32 -16.03 -31.49 26.18
C ASP A 32 -17.03 -30.66 25.37
N ALA A 33 -17.97 -30.00 26.07
CA ALA A 33 -18.92 -29.11 25.42
C ALA A 33 -18.19 -27.92 24.77
N ILE A 34 -18.64 -27.52 23.57
CA ILE A 34 -18.14 -26.34 22.87
C ILE A 34 -19.03 -25.13 23.20
N GLU A 35 -18.41 -24.04 23.62
CA GLU A 35 -19.08 -22.74 23.80
C GLU A 35 -18.73 -21.78 22.66
N VAL A 36 -19.75 -21.19 22.03
CA VAL A 36 -19.56 -20.16 21.00
C VAL A 36 -19.53 -18.79 21.65
N VAL A 37 -18.34 -18.23 21.81
CA VAL A 37 -18.15 -16.92 22.47
C VAL A 37 -18.30 -15.72 21.55
N THR A 38 -18.08 -15.88 20.24
CA THR A 38 -18.19 -14.78 19.27
C THR A 38 -18.51 -15.33 17.89
N VAL A 39 -19.52 -14.74 17.23
CA VAL A 39 -19.81 -14.93 15.81
C VAL A 39 -19.39 -13.68 15.06
N ARG A 40 -18.57 -13.84 14.02
CA ARG A 40 -18.15 -12.75 13.13
C ARG A 40 -18.71 -13.01 11.74
N CYS A 41 -19.26 -11.97 11.14
CA CYS A 41 -19.73 -11.97 9.76
C CYS A 41 -18.97 -10.89 9.01
N GLU A 42 -18.42 -11.25 7.85
CA GLU A 42 -17.82 -10.31 6.91
C GLU A 42 -18.65 -10.31 5.64
N THR A 43 -18.92 -9.12 5.12
CA THR A 43 -19.60 -8.95 3.84
C THR A 43 -18.74 -8.06 2.96
N VAL A 44 -18.63 -8.41 1.69
CA VAL A 44 -17.90 -7.62 0.70
C VAL A 44 -18.92 -6.94 -0.20
N GLY A 45 -18.95 -5.61 -0.15
CA GLY A 45 -19.75 -4.79 -1.05
C GLY A 45 -18.96 -4.44 -2.33
N ARG A 46 -19.67 -3.95 -3.34
CA ARG A 46 -19.01 -3.28 -4.47
C ARG A 46 -18.59 -1.88 -4.04
N PRO A 47 -17.34 -1.46 -4.28
CA PRO A 47 -16.93 -0.10 -3.97
C PRO A 47 -17.66 0.89 -4.90
N ALA A 48 -17.91 2.10 -4.41
CA ALA A 48 -18.54 3.16 -5.20
C ALA A 48 -17.61 3.72 -6.30
N MET A 49 -16.30 3.48 -6.16
CA MET A 49 -15.25 3.91 -7.06
C MET A 49 -14.19 2.81 -7.13
N THR A 50 -13.65 2.60 -8.31
CA THR A 50 -12.57 1.68 -8.63
C THR A 50 -11.36 2.45 -9.13
N TRP A 51 -10.23 1.77 -9.30
CA TRP A 51 -9.03 2.39 -9.87
C TRP A 51 -9.27 2.91 -11.29
N ASP A 52 -10.14 2.26 -12.07
CA ASP A 52 -10.49 2.67 -13.43
C ASP A 52 -11.29 4.00 -13.47
N ASP A 53 -11.90 4.39 -12.35
CA ASP A 53 -12.63 5.65 -12.22
C ASP A 53 -11.71 6.84 -11.92
N ILE A 54 -10.45 6.59 -11.55
CA ILE A 54 -9.48 7.64 -11.26
C ILE A 54 -9.00 8.23 -12.59
N PRO A 55 -9.13 9.56 -12.80
CA PRO A 55 -8.62 10.19 -14.01
C PRO A 55 -7.12 9.95 -14.16
N ALA A 56 -6.70 9.64 -15.39
CA ALA A 56 -5.28 9.58 -15.72
C ALA A 56 -4.61 10.92 -15.36
N ALA A 57 -3.36 10.86 -14.88
CA ALA A 57 -2.58 12.06 -14.65
C ALA A 57 -2.54 12.88 -15.94
N ALA A 58 -2.79 14.19 -15.84
CA ALA A 58 -2.71 15.15 -16.93
C ALA A 58 -1.62 16.19 -16.63
N PRO A 59 -0.34 15.83 -16.83
CA PRO A 59 0.79 16.70 -16.51
C PRO A 59 0.73 17.99 -17.34
N SER A 60 1.00 19.13 -16.70
CA SER A 60 0.96 20.42 -17.40
C SER A 60 2.03 21.40 -16.90
N GLY A 61 2.56 22.18 -17.86
CA GLY A 61 3.60 23.17 -17.62
C GLY A 61 5.02 22.61 -17.68
N GLU A 62 5.99 23.44 -17.31
CA GLU A 62 7.40 23.05 -17.30
C GLU A 62 7.76 22.27 -16.03
N PRO A 63 8.36 21.07 -16.14
CA PRO A 63 8.67 20.23 -14.99
C PRO A 63 9.82 20.77 -14.15
N VAL A 64 10.81 21.42 -14.75
CA VAL A 64 11.99 21.91 -14.03
C VAL A 64 11.79 23.37 -13.63
N ARG A 65 11.85 23.66 -12.33
CA ARG A 65 11.76 25.04 -11.79
C ARG A 65 13.13 25.70 -11.53
N GLY A 66 14.20 24.92 -11.55
CA GLY A 66 15.57 25.40 -11.27
C GLY A 66 16.34 24.45 -10.37
N SER A 67 17.20 24.99 -9.51
CA SER A 67 18.02 24.25 -8.54
C SER A 67 18.06 24.94 -7.19
N ARG A 68 18.19 24.16 -6.11
CA ARG A 68 18.39 24.66 -4.73
C ARG A 68 19.59 23.99 -4.10
N LYS A 69 20.33 24.73 -3.28
CA LYS A 69 21.36 24.16 -2.41
C LYS A 69 20.69 23.51 -1.20
N VAL A 70 21.03 22.27 -0.93
CA VAL A 70 20.55 21.49 0.22
C VAL A 70 21.71 20.89 0.98
N LEU A 71 21.49 20.57 2.25
CA LEU A 71 22.43 19.82 3.06
C LEU A 71 21.97 18.36 3.09
N ALA A 72 22.71 17.49 2.41
CA ALA A 72 22.52 16.04 2.43
C ALA A 72 23.51 15.38 3.41
N ALA A 73 23.36 14.07 3.62
CA ALA A 73 24.30 13.31 4.46
C ALA A 73 25.75 13.35 3.93
N SER A 74 25.91 13.42 2.61
CA SER A 74 27.20 13.56 1.92
C SER A 74 27.77 14.98 1.94
N GLY A 75 27.00 15.98 2.41
CA GLY A 75 27.39 17.39 2.47
C GLY A 75 26.47 18.31 1.65
N GLU A 76 26.93 19.53 1.42
CA GLU A 76 26.18 20.51 0.63
C GLU A 76 26.10 20.06 -0.84
N THR A 77 24.89 19.92 -1.36
CA THR A 77 24.61 19.44 -2.72
C THR A 77 23.64 20.38 -3.43
N SER A 78 23.80 20.56 -4.75
CA SER A 78 22.83 21.29 -5.57
C SER A 78 21.79 20.33 -6.13
N ALA A 79 20.56 20.41 -5.63
CA ALA A 79 19.44 19.58 -6.07
C ALA A 79 18.59 20.28 -7.13
N ARG A 80 18.25 19.57 -8.21
CA ARG A 80 17.30 20.08 -9.21
C ARG A 80 15.87 20.07 -8.65
N VAL A 81 15.12 21.14 -8.86
CA VAL A 81 13.75 21.27 -8.36
C VAL A 81 12.76 20.99 -9.48
N TYR A 82 11.90 20.01 -9.26
CA TYR A 82 10.84 19.61 -10.17
C TYR A 82 9.47 19.94 -9.61
N ARG A 83 8.52 20.30 -10.48
CA ARG A 83 7.10 20.42 -10.14
C ARG A 83 6.41 19.08 -10.37
N ARG A 84 5.87 18.48 -9.31
CA ARG A 84 5.20 17.16 -9.38
C ARG A 84 4.08 17.11 -10.41
N SER A 85 3.25 18.15 -10.48
CA SER A 85 2.11 18.23 -11.41
C SER A 85 2.49 18.36 -12.88
N ALA A 86 3.77 18.54 -13.20
CA ALA A 86 4.29 18.63 -14.56
C ALA A 86 5.10 17.39 -14.98
N LEU A 87 5.31 16.43 -14.08
CA LEU A 87 5.99 15.18 -14.42
C LEU A 87 5.03 14.20 -15.08
N VAL A 88 5.47 13.60 -16.19
CA VAL A 88 4.70 12.62 -16.95
C VAL A 88 4.99 11.20 -16.49
N PRO A 89 4.03 10.26 -16.56
CA PRO A 89 4.31 8.83 -16.41
C PRO A 89 5.49 8.39 -17.30
N GLY A 90 6.33 7.51 -16.76
CA GLY A 90 7.62 7.10 -17.33
C GLY A 90 8.76 8.10 -17.12
N THR A 91 8.53 9.26 -16.49
CA THR A 91 9.64 10.19 -16.18
C THR A 91 10.56 9.58 -15.15
N VAL A 92 11.86 9.61 -15.44
CA VAL A 92 12.91 9.18 -14.54
C VAL A 92 13.72 10.39 -14.07
N VAL A 93 13.88 10.52 -12.76
CA VAL A 93 14.70 11.55 -12.12
C VAL A 93 15.78 10.87 -11.30
N THR A 94 17.04 11.09 -11.67
CA THR A 94 18.19 10.74 -10.82
C THR A 94 18.50 11.89 -9.88
N GLY A 95 18.84 11.59 -8.64
CA GLY A 95 19.20 12.62 -7.68
C GLY A 95 20.54 13.30 -7.99
N ALA A 96 20.92 14.36 -7.26
CA ALA A 96 20.11 15.00 -6.21
C ALA A 96 18.94 15.82 -6.79
N ALA A 97 17.73 15.58 -6.30
CA ALA A 97 16.53 16.26 -6.79
C ALA A 97 15.51 16.53 -5.67
N ILE A 98 14.68 17.54 -5.87
CA ILE A 98 13.54 17.88 -5.03
C ILE A 98 12.31 17.85 -5.94
N ILE A 99 11.32 17.05 -5.59
CA ILE A 99 10.00 17.03 -6.23
C ILE A 99 9.04 17.83 -5.34
N GLU A 100 8.60 18.99 -5.81
CA GLU A 100 7.64 19.85 -5.12
C GLU A 100 6.22 19.55 -5.57
N GLU A 101 5.37 19.27 -4.59
CA GLU A 101 3.93 19.10 -4.71
C GLU A 101 3.23 20.18 -3.86
N GLU A 102 1.93 20.38 -4.09
CA GLU A 102 1.16 21.39 -3.34
C GLU A 102 1.14 21.12 -1.83
N GLU A 103 1.08 19.84 -1.44
CA GLU A 103 0.98 19.40 -0.04
C GLU A 103 2.19 18.56 0.43
N ALA A 104 3.19 18.35 -0.43
CA ALA A 104 4.34 17.49 -0.14
C ALA A 104 5.63 17.97 -0.81
N THR A 105 6.77 17.48 -0.30
CA THR A 105 8.07 17.69 -0.93
C THR A 105 8.91 16.43 -0.76
N THR A 106 9.31 15.81 -1.87
CA THR A 106 10.13 14.59 -1.88
C THR A 106 11.55 14.93 -2.28
N TYR A 107 12.53 14.59 -1.44
CA TYR A 107 13.95 14.65 -1.79
C TYR A 107 14.40 13.29 -2.33
N VAL A 108 15.15 13.30 -3.45
CA VAL A 108 15.78 12.14 -4.08
C VAL A 108 17.28 12.31 -3.90
N ASP A 109 17.93 11.42 -3.15
CA ASP A 109 19.35 11.55 -2.88
C ASP A 109 20.20 11.19 -4.11
N THR A 110 21.49 11.53 -4.07
CA THR A 110 22.41 11.50 -5.21
C THR A 110 22.51 10.12 -5.88
N ASP A 111 22.42 9.05 -5.10
CA ASP A 111 22.50 7.67 -5.59
C ASP A 111 21.12 7.05 -5.85
N ASP A 112 20.03 7.78 -5.56
CA ASP A 112 18.67 7.32 -5.72
C ASP A 112 18.11 7.65 -7.11
N ARG A 113 17.11 6.87 -7.51
CA ARG A 113 16.33 7.07 -8.72
C ARG A 113 14.85 7.12 -8.37
N LEU A 114 14.15 8.10 -8.94
CA LEU A 114 12.71 8.23 -8.88
C LEU A 114 12.10 7.99 -10.25
N GLU A 115 11.04 7.20 -10.32
CA GLU A 115 10.23 6.97 -11.52
C GLU A 115 8.77 7.34 -11.26
N VAL A 116 8.15 8.01 -12.23
CA VAL A 116 6.70 8.25 -12.22
C VAL A 116 6.02 7.06 -12.90
N LEU A 117 5.23 6.29 -12.17
CA LEU A 117 4.53 5.13 -12.72
C LEU A 117 3.29 5.54 -13.55
N ASP A 118 2.68 4.57 -14.23
CA ASP A 118 1.53 4.78 -15.12
C ASP A 118 0.30 5.36 -14.40
N ASP A 119 0.10 5.00 -13.13
CA ASP A 119 -0.96 5.56 -12.26
C ASP A 119 -0.60 6.93 -11.65
N GLY A 120 0.59 7.45 -12.00
CA GLY A 120 1.14 8.69 -11.47
C GLY A 120 1.81 8.55 -10.11
N SER A 121 1.84 7.37 -9.47
CA SER A 121 2.61 7.22 -8.23
C SER A 121 4.12 7.45 -8.48
N LEU A 122 4.84 7.80 -7.41
CA LEU A 122 6.29 7.97 -7.45
C LEU A 122 6.96 6.76 -6.81
N GLU A 123 7.74 6.02 -7.59
CA GLU A 123 8.57 4.93 -7.07
C GLU A 123 9.99 5.47 -6.83
N LEU A 124 10.53 5.24 -5.63
CA LEU A 124 11.89 5.60 -5.26
C LEU A 124 12.71 4.33 -5.01
N THR A 125 13.88 4.24 -5.64
CA THR A 125 14.82 3.12 -5.49
C THR A 125 16.22 3.63 -5.11
N TRP A 126 16.88 2.92 -4.20
CA TRP A 126 18.22 3.20 -3.64
C TRP A 126 19.11 1.95 -3.66
#